data_AF-A1WU44-F1
#
_entry.id   AF-A1WU44-F1
#
_cell.length_a   1.000
_cell.length_b   1.000
_cell.length_c   1.000
_cell.angle_alpha   90.00
_cell.angle_beta   90.00
_cell.angle_gamma   90.00
#
_symmetry.space_group_name_H-M   'P 1'
#
loop_
_entity.id
_entity.type
_entity.pdbx_description
1 polymer ?
#
loop_
_entity_poly.entity_id
_entity_poly.type
_entity_poly.pdbx_seq_one_letter_code
_entity_poly.pdbx_strand_id
1 'polypeptide(L)'
;MYVRIVRSGPRRYVRLVEGDRDDNGRVKQCTVANLGRADQLSDDEVDGLIKGLQRAVGRSERRSAEPEFQRARASGDLWALHQPWQELGLDEALRKALRSSRREFDAEALIRAMVFSRLAAPRSKRGVLDWLQEDVSLPGVDVEQLHHGQLLREGAEEPLDDPSTLQGVDERRRELEAREAELALEDVADVWLPWS
;
A
#
# COMPACT_ATOMS: atom_id res chain seq x y z
N MET A 1 -1.75 -27.88 28.30
CA MET A 1 -1.62 -27.14 29.57
C MET A 1 -2.25 -25.75 29.44
N TYR A 2 -2.94 -25.24 30.46
CA TYR A 2 -3.58 -23.90 30.47
C TYR A 2 -3.66 -23.33 31.90
N VAL A 3 -3.90 -22.02 32.03
CA VAL A 3 -4.07 -21.35 33.32
C VAL A 3 -5.54 -21.40 33.75
N ARG A 4 -5.80 -21.81 34.99
CA ARG A 4 -7.13 -21.86 35.61
C ARG A 4 -7.12 -21.06 36.91
N ILE A 5 -8.19 -20.29 37.13
CA ILE A 5 -8.43 -19.61 38.41
C ILE A 5 -9.38 -20.46 39.26
N VAL A 6 -8.99 -20.72 40.51
CA VAL A 6 -9.79 -21.48 41.49
C VAL A 6 -10.13 -20.60 42.68
N ARG A 7 -11.38 -20.63 43.14
CA ARG A 7 -11.84 -19.89 44.32
C ARG A 7 -11.73 -20.74 45.58
N SER A 8 -11.30 -20.13 46.69
CA SER A 8 -11.27 -20.72 48.03
C SER A 8 -11.71 -19.67 49.03
N GLY A 9 -12.99 -19.69 49.41
CA GLY A 9 -13.62 -18.63 50.20
C GLY A 9 -13.52 -17.28 49.47
N PRO A 10 -13.03 -16.20 50.11
CA PRO A 10 -12.86 -14.89 49.48
C PRO A 10 -11.64 -14.80 48.54
N ARG A 11 -10.77 -15.82 48.50
CA ARG A 11 -9.49 -15.78 47.77
C ARG A 11 -9.56 -16.48 46.40
N ARG A 12 -8.78 -15.99 45.45
CA ARG A 12 -8.62 -16.58 44.10
C ARG A 12 -7.17 -17.00 43.90
N TYR A 13 -6.96 -18.21 43.40
CA TYR A 13 -5.64 -18.78 43.14
C TYR A 13 -5.47 -19.10 41.67
N VAL A 14 -4.29 -18.80 41.13
CA VAL A 14 -3.91 -19.09 39.75
C VAL A 14 -3.18 -20.43 39.72
N ARG A 15 -3.62 -21.37 38.88
CA ARG A 15 -3.03 -22.69 38.74
C ARG A 15 -2.74 -23.00 37.30
N LEU A 16 -1.62 -23.68 37.07
CA LEU A 16 -1.27 -24.27 35.80
C LEU A 16 -1.79 -25.71 35.77
N VAL A 17 -2.61 -26.03 34.78
CA VAL A 17 -3.33 -27.31 34.70
C VAL A 17 -3.04 -27.98 33.37
N GLU A 18 -2.86 -29.28 33.42
CA GLU A 18 -2.69 -30.14 32.25
C GLU A 18 -3.75 -31.25 32.24
N GLY A 19 -4.13 -31.69 31.05
CA GLY A 19 -4.98 -32.86 30.89
C GLY A 19 -4.09 -34.09 30.76
N ASP A 20 -4.24 -35.02 31.69
CA ASP A 20 -3.56 -36.31 31.72
C ASP A 20 -4.57 -37.43 31.40
N ARG A 21 -4.11 -38.57 30.87
CA ARG A 21 -4.99 -39.73 30.59
C ARG A 21 -4.69 -40.83 31.59
N ASP A 22 -5.71 -41.32 32.27
CA ASP A 22 -5.56 -42.49 33.13
C ASP A 22 -5.37 -43.77 32.30
N ASP A 23 -4.95 -44.86 32.95
CA ASP A 23 -4.73 -46.17 32.33
C ASP A 23 -6.00 -46.75 31.67
N ASN A 24 -7.18 -46.17 31.94
CA ASN A 24 -8.47 -46.54 31.37
C ASN A 24 -8.92 -45.60 30.24
N GLY A 25 -8.06 -44.69 29.79
CA GLY A 25 -8.32 -43.75 28.70
C GLY A 25 -9.22 -42.55 29.04
N ARG A 26 -9.56 -42.33 30.32
CA ARG A 26 -10.32 -41.15 30.75
C ARG A 26 -9.39 -39.96 30.95
N VAL A 27 -9.83 -38.79 30.46
CA VAL A 27 -9.07 -37.53 30.59
C VAL A 27 -9.31 -36.95 31.99
N LYS A 28 -8.24 -36.86 32.80
CA LYS A 28 -8.24 -36.25 34.13
C LYS A 28 -7.45 -34.94 34.09
N GLN A 29 -7.96 -33.91 34.76
CA GLN A 29 -7.21 -32.67 34.94
C GLN A 29 -6.25 -32.80 36.12
N CYS A 30 -4.95 -32.59 35.87
CA CYS A 30 -3.90 -32.60 36.87
C CYS A 30 -3.36 -31.17 37.04
N THR A 31 -3.23 -30.72 38.29
CA THR A 31 -2.60 -29.42 38.58
C THR A 31 -1.09 -29.60 38.53
N VAL A 32 -0.43 -28.90 37.62
CA VAL A 32 1.03 -28.94 37.42
C VAL A 32 1.72 -28.00 38.41
N ALA A 33 1.19 -26.79 38.58
CA ALA A 33 1.74 -25.80 39.49
C ALA A 33 0.68 -24.87 40.05
N ASN A 34 0.91 -24.35 41.26
CA ASN A 34 0.13 -23.25 41.84
C ASN A 34 0.98 -21.98 41.76
N LEU A 35 0.51 -20.99 40.99
CA LEU A 35 1.20 -19.73 40.77
C LEU A 35 0.88 -18.68 41.86
N GLY A 36 0.09 -19.05 42.86
CA GLY A 36 -0.22 -18.20 44.01
C GLY A 36 -1.56 -17.48 43.90
N ARG A 37 -1.72 -16.44 44.72
CA ARG A 37 -2.96 -15.66 44.82
C ARG A 37 -3.05 -14.65 43.68
N ALA A 38 -4.20 -14.64 43.00
CA ALA A 38 -4.43 -13.75 41.87
C ALA A 38 -4.35 -12.25 42.24
N ASP A 39 -4.62 -11.90 43.50
CA ASP A 39 -4.56 -10.53 44.00
C ASP A 39 -3.19 -10.10 44.53
N GLN A 40 -2.21 -11.02 44.56
CA GLN A 40 -0.85 -10.76 45.04
C GLN A 40 0.21 -10.84 43.93
N LEU A 41 -0.19 -11.27 42.73
CA LEU A 41 0.68 -11.29 41.56
C LEU A 41 0.79 -9.88 41.00
N SER A 42 2.01 -9.33 40.98
CA SER A 42 2.27 -8.04 40.34
C SER A 42 2.50 -8.21 38.83
N ASP A 43 2.27 -7.15 38.06
CA ASP A 43 2.51 -7.15 36.61
C ASP A 43 3.98 -7.49 36.29
N ASP A 44 4.93 -6.98 37.08
CA ASP A 44 6.37 -7.25 36.92
C ASP A 44 6.74 -8.74 37.11
N GLU A 45 6.13 -9.41 38.09
CA GLU A 45 6.36 -10.85 38.34
C GLU A 45 5.78 -11.71 37.22
N VAL A 46 4.60 -11.34 36.71
CA VAL A 46 3.95 -12.03 35.60
C VAL A 46 4.75 -11.83 34.31
N ASP A 47 5.21 -10.62 34.03
CA ASP A 47 6.05 -10.32 32.88
C ASP A 47 7.39 -11.05 32.95
N GLY A 48 8.02 -11.11 34.14
CA GLY A 48 9.22 -11.90 34.37
C GLY A 48 9.01 -13.39 34.05
N LEU A 49 7.88 -13.97 34.48
CA LEU A 49 7.51 -15.35 34.18
C LEU A 49 7.27 -15.57 32.68
N ILE A 50 6.55 -14.66 32.00
CA ILE A 50 6.29 -14.75 30.56
C ILE A 50 7.61 -14.71 29.79
N LYS A 51 8.52 -13.78 30.13
CA LYS A 51 9.85 -13.68 29.52
C LYS A 51 10.68 -14.93 29.75
N GLY A 52 10.65 -15.48 30.96
CA GLY A 52 11.34 -16.74 31.29
C GLY A 52 10.84 -17.93 30.46
N LEU A 53 9.51 -18.08 30.33
CA LEU A 53 8.88 -19.12 29.52
C LEU A 53 9.19 -18.95 28.03
N GLN A 54 9.16 -17.72 27.51
CA GLN A 54 9.51 -17.42 26.12
C GLN A 54 10.98 -17.80 25.83
N ARG A 55 11.92 -17.40 26.71
CA ARG A 55 13.34 -17.79 26.59
C ARG A 55 13.53 -19.31 26.62
N ALA A 56 12.87 -20.02 27.54
CA ALA A 56 13.02 -21.45 27.69
C ALA A 56 12.60 -22.25 26.44
N VAL A 57 11.63 -21.74 25.66
CA VAL A 57 11.13 -22.36 24.43
C VAL A 57 11.81 -21.79 23.17
N GLY A 58 12.82 -20.93 23.33
CA GLY A 58 13.53 -20.29 22.22
C GLY A 58 12.67 -19.29 21.44
N ARG A 59 11.56 -18.81 22.02
CA ARG A 59 10.75 -17.74 21.43
C ARG A 59 11.38 -16.41 21.81
N SER A 60 11.94 -15.72 20.82
CA SER A 60 12.26 -14.29 20.96
C SER A 60 10.98 -13.53 21.35
N GLU A 61 11.10 -12.57 22.26
CA GLU A 61 10.02 -11.66 22.65
C GLU A 61 9.39 -11.07 21.39
N ARG A 62 8.28 -11.66 20.91
CA ARG A 62 7.40 -10.97 19.96
C ARG A 62 6.70 -9.89 20.75
N ARG A 63 7.41 -8.80 21.03
CA ARG A 63 6.75 -7.50 21.21
C ARG A 63 5.90 -7.36 19.95
N SER A 64 4.59 -7.29 20.12
CA SER A 64 3.75 -6.75 19.06
C SER A 64 4.40 -5.42 18.71
N ALA A 65 4.97 -5.30 17.51
CA ALA A 65 5.55 -4.03 17.09
C ALA A 65 4.47 -2.98 17.31
N GLU A 66 4.83 -1.91 18.01
CA GLU A 66 3.91 -0.81 18.21
C GLU A 66 3.45 -0.35 16.82
N PRO A 67 2.15 -0.16 16.58
CA PRO A 67 1.67 0.20 15.26
C PRO A 67 2.31 1.53 14.85
N GLU A 68 3.24 1.46 13.91
CA GLU A 68 3.86 2.64 13.33
C GLU A 68 2.86 3.30 12.38
N PHE A 69 2.61 4.59 12.59
CA PHE A 69 1.77 5.37 11.70
C PHE A 69 2.49 5.56 10.36
N GLN A 70 2.07 4.81 9.34
CA GLN A 70 2.47 5.07 7.96
C GLN A 70 1.50 6.07 7.34
N ARG A 71 2.03 7.08 6.65
CA ARG A 71 1.19 8.05 5.94
C ARG A 71 0.40 7.37 4.83
N ALA A 72 -0.89 7.69 4.75
CA ALA A 72 -1.72 7.33 3.61
C ALA A 72 -1.44 8.31 2.46
N ARG A 73 -0.88 7.81 1.36
CA ARG A 73 -0.65 8.60 0.15
C ARG A 73 -1.92 8.65 -0.70
N ALA A 74 -2.23 9.82 -1.26
CA ALA A 74 -3.35 9.96 -2.18
C ALA A 74 -3.05 9.26 -3.52
N SER A 75 -4.03 8.59 -4.10
CA SER A 75 -3.84 7.83 -5.35
C SER A 75 -5.04 7.90 -6.32
N GLY A 76 -6.26 8.18 -5.83
CA GLY A 76 -7.48 8.14 -6.65
C GLY A 76 -7.41 9.01 -7.92
N ASP A 77 -7.10 10.29 -7.77
CA ASP A 77 -7.04 11.23 -8.90
C ASP A 77 -5.93 10.83 -9.90
N LEU A 78 -4.83 10.27 -9.41
CA LEU A 78 -3.72 9.84 -10.26
C LEU A 78 -4.04 8.57 -11.04
N TRP A 79 -4.84 7.66 -10.47
CA TRP A 79 -5.36 6.51 -11.20
C TRP A 79 -6.34 6.93 -12.29
N ALA A 80 -7.21 7.90 -12.00
CA ALA A 80 -8.13 8.46 -13.00
C ALA A 80 -7.38 9.16 -14.16
N LEU A 81 -6.22 9.77 -13.90
CA LEU A 81 -5.35 10.33 -14.95
C LEU A 81 -4.50 9.26 -15.65
N HIS A 82 -4.14 8.18 -14.96
CA HIS A 82 -3.33 7.10 -15.52
C HIS A 82 -4.05 6.29 -16.59
N GLN A 83 -5.35 6.06 -16.42
CA GLN A 83 -6.15 5.34 -17.41
C GLN A 83 -6.16 6.02 -18.79
N PRO A 84 -6.54 7.30 -18.95
CA PRO A 84 -6.52 7.97 -20.26
C PRO A 84 -5.09 8.09 -20.80
N TRP A 85 -4.07 8.21 -19.93
CA TRP A 85 -2.67 8.17 -20.36
C TRP A 85 -2.31 6.88 -21.09
N GLN A 86 -2.78 5.75 -20.57
CA GLN A 86 -2.60 4.42 -21.16
C GLN A 86 -3.47 4.21 -22.40
N GLU A 87 -4.75 4.61 -22.36
CA GLU A 87 -5.68 4.45 -23.49
C GLU A 87 -5.26 5.26 -24.72
N LEU A 88 -4.73 6.47 -24.51
CA LEU A 88 -4.13 7.29 -25.57
C LEU A 88 -2.81 6.69 -26.08
N GLY A 89 -2.21 5.76 -25.34
CA GLY A 89 -0.89 5.19 -25.61
C GLY A 89 0.25 6.21 -25.51
N LEU A 90 0.08 7.22 -24.63
CA LEU A 90 1.09 8.25 -24.40
C LEU A 90 2.37 7.67 -23.84
N ASP A 91 2.27 6.61 -23.03
CA ASP A 91 3.42 5.96 -22.43
C ASP A 91 4.32 5.30 -23.49
N GLU A 92 3.75 4.53 -24.40
CA GLU A 92 4.50 3.88 -25.47
C GLU A 92 5.01 4.89 -26.51
N ALA A 93 4.19 5.90 -26.83
CA ALA A 93 4.58 6.97 -27.75
C ALA A 93 5.75 7.78 -27.19
N LEU A 94 5.70 8.19 -25.92
CA LEU A 94 6.78 8.95 -25.27
C LEU A 94 8.03 8.10 -25.10
N ARG A 95 7.93 6.82 -24.70
CA ARG A 95 9.12 5.94 -24.64
C ARG A 95 9.82 5.80 -25.99
N LYS A 96 9.06 5.78 -27.09
CA LYS A 96 9.63 5.77 -28.46
C LYS A 96 10.21 7.12 -28.86
N ALA A 97 9.48 8.20 -28.59
CA ALA A 97 9.88 9.57 -28.91
C ALA A 97 11.15 10.02 -28.16
N LEU A 98 11.36 9.45 -26.97
CA LEU A 98 12.46 9.78 -26.05
C LEU A 98 13.51 8.69 -25.98
N ARG A 99 13.53 7.79 -26.98
CA ARG A 99 14.39 6.61 -27.03
C ARG A 99 15.83 7.01 -27.35
N SER A 100 16.49 7.65 -26.40
CA SER A 100 17.89 8.03 -26.47
C SER A 100 18.77 6.99 -25.77
N SER A 101 19.80 6.52 -26.46
CA SER A 101 20.82 5.60 -25.92
C SER A 101 21.66 6.20 -24.78
N ARG A 102 21.51 7.50 -24.49
CA ARG A 102 22.29 8.21 -23.46
C ARG A 102 21.53 8.40 -22.14
N ARG A 103 20.26 8.01 -22.05
CA ARG A 103 19.44 8.20 -20.85
C ARG A 103 19.52 6.96 -19.96
N GLU A 104 19.99 7.15 -18.73
CA GLU A 104 20.05 6.10 -17.70
C GLU A 104 18.77 6.02 -16.85
N PHE A 105 17.73 6.79 -17.19
CA PHE A 105 16.53 6.97 -16.38
C PHE A 105 15.26 6.97 -17.24
N ASP A 106 14.12 6.70 -16.61
CA ASP A 106 12.81 6.66 -17.28
C ASP A 106 12.27 8.09 -17.50
N ALA A 107 12.55 8.65 -18.68
CA ALA A 107 12.08 9.97 -19.07
C ALA A 107 10.55 10.06 -19.22
N GLU A 108 9.89 8.96 -19.60
CA GLU A 108 8.44 8.91 -19.72
C GLU A 108 7.79 9.03 -18.34
N ALA A 109 8.30 8.30 -17.35
CA ALA A 109 7.86 8.40 -15.97
C ALA A 109 8.00 9.83 -15.40
N LEU A 110 9.09 10.53 -15.73
CA LEU A 110 9.31 11.93 -15.32
C LEU A 110 8.30 12.88 -15.95
N ILE A 111 8.05 12.75 -17.26
CA ILE A 111 7.07 13.59 -17.95
C ILE A 111 5.67 13.30 -17.41
N ARG A 112 5.30 12.03 -17.24
CA ARG A 112 4.02 11.64 -16.63
C ARG A 112 3.85 12.26 -15.24
N ALA A 113 4.88 12.19 -14.40
CA ALA A 113 4.85 12.79 -13.07
C ALA A 113 4.69 14.32 -13.11
N MET A 114 5.38 15.01 -14.03
CA MET A 114 5.25 16.46 -14.21
C MET A 114 3.85 16.86 -14.72
N VAL A 115 3.30 16.13 -15.68
CA VAL A 115 1.95 16.37 -16.21
C VAL A 115 0.91 16.12 -15.11
N PHE A 116 1.03 15.02 -14.37
CA PHE A 116 0.06 14.68 -13.34
C PHE A 116 0.14 15.64 -12.15
N SER A 117 1.33 16.06 -11.75
CA SER A 117 1.48 17.15 -10.79
C SER A 117 0.79 18.41 -11.31
N ARG A 118 0.95 18.77 -12.59
CA ARG A 118 0.32 19.97 -13.14
C ARG A 118 -1.21 19.92 -13.10
N LEU A 119 -1.80 18.74 -13.29
CA LEU A 119 -3.25 18.53 -13.33
C LEU A 119 -3.87 18.38 -11.93
N ALA A 120 -3.23 17.63 -11.04
CA ALA A 120 -3.77 17.31 -9.71
C ALA A 120 -3.37 18.31 -8.62
N ALA A 121 -2.11 18.79 -8.65
CA ALA A 121 -1.58 19.69 -7.61
C ALA A 121 -0.42 20.52 -8.19
N PRO A 122 -0.67 21.68 -8.79
CA PRO A 122 0.36 22.47 -9.47
C PRO A 122 1.49 22.87 -8.51
N ARG A 123 2.71 22.37 -8.75
CA ARG A 123 3.93 22.68 -7.97
C ARG A 123 5.07 23.13 -8.87
N SER A 124 6.12 23.68 -8.26
CA SER A 124 7.41 23.89 -8.93
C SER A 124 8.09 22.54 -9.22
N LYS A 125 9.02 22.49 -10.19
CA LYS A 125 9.74 21.24 -10.55
C LYS A 125 10.37 20.54 -9.34
N ARG A 126 10.89 21.29 -8.37
CA ARG A 126 11.43 20.72 -7.12
C ARG A 126 10.32 20.16 -6.22
N GLY A 127 9.22 20.88 -6.10
CA GLY A 127 8.06 20.44 -5.31
C GLY A 127 7.36 19.21 -5.88
N VAL A 128 7.59 18.83 -7.15
CA VAL A 128 7.10 17.57 -7.71
C VAL A 128 7.75 16.36 -7.02
N LEU A 129 9.04 16.43 -6.68
CA LEU A 129 9.71 15.31 -5.99
C LEU A 129 9.19 15.14 -4.58
N ASP A 130 9.08 16.23 -3.83
CA ASP A 130 8.53 16.20 -2.47
C ASP A 130 7.10 15.61 -2.50
N TRP A 131 6.31 16.02 -3.49
CA TRP A 131 4.95 15.50 -3.69
C TRP A 131 4.92 13.99 -4.00
N LEU A 132 5.78 13.50 -4.91
CA LEU A 132 5.86 12.06 -5.23
C LEU A 132 6.36 11.22 -4.06
N GLN A 133 7.25 11.77 -3.22
CA GLN A 133 7.82 11.07 -2.08
C GLN A 133 6.86 11.04 -0.88
N GLU A 134 6.16 12.14 -0.64
CA GLU A 134 5.46 12.35 0.63
C GLU A 134 3.93 12.27 0.51
N ASP A 135 3.36 12.71 -0.62
CA ASP A 135 1.93 13.00 -0.71
C ASP A 135 1.16 11.97 -1.55
N VAL A 136 1.78 11.39 -2.58
CA VAL A 136 1.05 10.58 -3.57
C VAL A 136 1.71 9.26 -3.97
N SER A 137 0.88 8.32 -4.43
CA SER A 137 1.32 7.08 -5.06
C SER A 137 0.98 7.11 -6.55
N LEU A 138 2.01 7.26 -7.38
CA LEU A 138 1.89 7.33 -8.84
C LEU A 138 2.00 5.92 -9.45
N PRO A 139 0.99 5.44 -10.20
CA PRO A 139 1.01 4.10 -10.78
C PRO A 139 2.11 3.94 -11.85
N GLY A 140 2.78 2.79 -11.81
CA GLY A 140 3.80 2.40 -12.79
C GLY A 140 5.06 3.27 -12.80
N VAL A 141 5.33 4.01 -11.73
CA VAL A 141 6.55 4.82 -11.57
C VAL A 141 7.29 4.40 -10.31
N ASP A 142 8.57 4.07 -10.45
CA ASP A 142 9.47 3.91 -9.32
C ASP A 142 10.00 5.28 -8.88
N VAL A 143 9.43 5.83 -7.82
CA VAL A 143 9.76 7.16 -7.30
C VAL A 143 11.20 7.21 -6.76
N GLU A 144 11.78 6.09 -6.32
CA GLU A 144 13.14 6.06 -5.78
C GLU A 144 14.21 6.27 -6.85
N GLN A 145 13.89 5.94 -8.11
CA GLN A 145 14.77 6.12 -9.25
C GLN A 145 14.73 7.54 -9.83
N LEU A 146 13.80 8.38 -9.35
CA LEU A 146 13.62 9.76 -9.83
C LEU A 146 14.48 10.74 -9.04
N HIS A 147 15.34 11.48 -9.75
CA HIS A 147 16.22 12.48 -9.16
C HIS A 147 16.01 13.88 -9.75
N HIS A 148 16.22 14.91 -8.91
CA HIS A 148 16.00 16.32 -9.27
C HIS A 148 16.76 16.78 -10.51
N GLY A 149 17.99 16.26 -10.72
CA GLY A 149 18.78 16.57 -11.90
C GLY A 149 18.14 16.13 -13.21
N GLN A 150 17.34 15.06 -13.19
CA GLN A 150 16.67 14.52 -14.37
C GLN A 150 15.43 15.35 -14.75
N LEU A 151 14.66 15.83 -13.76
CA LEU A 151 13.52 16.72 -13.96
C LEU A 151 13.89 18.05 -14.64
N LEU A 152 15.07 18.59 -14.33
CA LEU A 152 15.55 19.81 -14.96
C LEU A 152 15.95 19.59 -16.42
N ARG A 153 16.54 18.43 -16.75
CA ARG A 153 17.02 18.08 -18.09
C ARG A 153 15.87 17.81 -19.07
N GLU A 154 14.87 17.06 -18.65
CA GLU A 154 13.73 16.67 -19.54
C GLU A 154 12.72 17.79 -19.75
N GLY A 155 12.51 18.67 -18.77
CA GLY A 155 11.44 19.66 -18.83
C GLY A 155 11.80 20.99 -19.52
N ALA A 156 12.92 21.11 -20.23
CA ALA A 156 13.34 22.39 -20.82
C ALA A 156 14.25 22.34 -22.07
N GLU A 157 15.08 21.30 -22.26
CA GLU A 157 16.21 21.45 -23.21
C GLU A 157 16.43 20.28 -24.19
N GLU A 158 15.81 19.12 -24.02
CA GLU A 158 15.96 18.01 -24.97
C GLU A 158 14.75 17.89 -25.92
N PRO A 159 14.94 18.10 -27.24
CA PRO A 159 13.89 17.82 -28.21
C PRO A 159 13.61 16.32 -28.29
N LEU A 160 12.38 15.96 -28.67
CA LEU A 160 12.01 14.59 -28.97
C LEU A 160 12.89 14.04 -30.11
N ASP A 161 13.36 12.81 -29.97
CA ASP A 161 14.16 12.12 -30.99
C ASP A 161 13.30 11.82 -32.23
N ASP A 162 12.05 11.44 -32.03
CA ASP A 162 11.07 11.19 -33.10
C ASP A 162 9.66 11.69 -32.71
N PRO A 163 9.27 12.92 -33.12
CA PRO A 163 7.96 13.47 -32.80
C PRO A 163 6.81 12.82 -33.60
N SER A 164 7.09 12.09 -34.68
CA SER A 164 6.04 11.45 -35.50
C SER A 164 5.28 10.36 -34.72
N THR A 165 5.93 9.77 -33.72
CA THR A 165 5.35 8.80 -32.79
C THR A 165 4.13 9.32 -32.03
N LEU A 166 3.98 10.64 -31.89
CA LEU A 166 2.83 11.27 -31.24
C LEU A 166 1.61 11.40 -32.18
N GLN A 167 1.75 11.22 -33.50
CA GLN A 167 0.62 11.32 -34.43
C GLN A 167 -0.45 10.26 -34.15
N GLY A 168 -0.03 9.03 -33.79
CA GLY A 168 -0.96 7.97 -33.40
C GLY A 168 -1.72 8.26 -32.09
N VAL A 169 -1.18 9.15 -31.24
CA VAL A 169 -1.88 9.61 -30.02
C VAL A 169 -3.03 10.55 -30.41
N ASP A 170 -2.80 11.46 -31.36
CA ASP A 170 -3.84 12.37 -31.85
C ASP A 170 -5.00 11.63 -32.53
N GLU A 171 -4.71 10.54 -33.25
CA GLU A 171 -5.71 9.68 -33.86
C GLU A 171 -6.55 8.97 -32.79
N ARG A 172 -5.90 8.32 -31.82
CA ARG A 172 -6.59 7.69 -30.68
C ARG A 172 -7.41 8.66 -29.85
N ARG A 173 -6.92 9.90 -29.65
CA ARG A 173 -7.70 10.95 -29.00
C ARG A 173 -9.02 11.18 -29.72
N ARG A 174 -8.99 11.34 -31.05
CA ARG A 174 -10.21 11.56 -31.85
C ARG A 174 -11.15 10.36 -31.80
N GLU A 175 -10.62 9.14 -31.82
CA GLU A 175 -11.43 7.92 -31.68
C GLU A 175 -12.12 7.84 -30.32
N LEU A 176 -11.42 8.15 -29.24
CA LEU A 176 -11.98 8.19 -27.89
C LEU A 176 -13.03 9.29 -27.74
N GLU A 177 -12.75 10.50 -28.24
CA GLU A 177 -13.71 11.61 -28.26
C GLU A 177 -14.98 11.24 -29.04
N ALA A 178 -14.83 10.57 -30.18
CA ALA A 178 -15.97 10.10 -30.98
C ALA A 178 -16.78 9.03 -30.23
N ARG A 179 -16.11 8.11 -29.54
CA ARG A 179 -16.76 7.05 -28.75
C ARG A 179 -17.47 7.60 -27.51
N GLU A 180 -16.89 8.56 -26.81
CA GLU A 180 -17.56 9.25 -25.69
C GLU A 180 -18.78 10.04 -26.18
N ALA A 181 -18.67 10.70 -27.35
CA ALA A 181 -19.81 11.38 -27.95
C ALA A 181 -20.93 10.41 -28.35
N GLU A 182 -20.59 9.23 -28.86
CA GLU A 182 -21.54 8.16 -29.18
C GLU A 182 -22.23 7.62 -27.92
N LEU A 183 -21.47 7.28 -26.88
CA LEU A 183 -22.01 6.86 -25.57
C LEU A 183 -22.90 7.93 -24.95
N ALA A 184 -22.53 9.22 -25.03
CA ALA A 184 -23.36 10.31 -24.52
C ALA A 184 -24.67 10.44 -25.33
N LEU A 185 -24.63 10.19 -26.64
CA LEU A 185 -25.83 10.17 -27.48
C LEU A 185 -26.71 8.96 -27.18
N GLU A 186 -26.13 7.79 -26.92
CA GLU A 186 -26.85 6.57 -26.49
C GLU A 186 -27.48 6.77 -25.11
N ASP A 187 -26.76 7.31 -24.12
CA ASP A 187 -27.30 7.63 -22.79
C ASP A 187 -28.44 8.65 -22.87
N VAL A 188 -28.29 9.69 -23.72
CA VAL A 188 -29.37 10.66 -23.94
C VAL A 188 -30.57 9.98 -24.62
N ALA A 189 -30.34 9.07 -25.57
CA ALA A 189 -31.39 8.32 -26.23
C ALA A 189 -32.10 7.35 -25.26
N ASP A 190 -31.38 6.68 -24.37
CA ASP A 190 -31.93 5.77 -23.36
C ASP A 190 -32.68 6.50 -22.24
N VAL A 191 -32.30 7.75 -21.95
CA VAL A 191 -33.02 8.62 -21.00
C VAL A 191 -34.28 9.24 -21.62
N TRP A 192 -34.31 9.48 -22.94
CA TRP A 192 -35.41 10.18 -23.62
C TRP A 192 -36.35 9.29 -24.44
N LEU A 193 -35.95 8.07 -24.80
CA LEU A 193 -36.83 7.10 -25.47
C LEU A 193 -37.45 6.19 -24.41
N PRO A 194 -38.77 6.25 -24.17
CA PRO A 194 -39.42 5.31 -23.27
C PRO A 194 -39.26 3.90 -23.84
N TRP A 195 -38.80 2.97 -23.00
CA TRP A 195 -38.75 1.52 -23.25
C TRP A 195 -40.07 1.07 -23.87
N SER A 196 -40.09 0.88 -25.19
CA SER A 196 -41.24 0.37 -25.96
C SER A 196 -41.07 -1.10 -26.28
#